data_AF-A0A931IZB2-F1
#
_entry.id   AF-A0A931IZB2-F1
#
_cell.length_a   1.000
_cell.length_b   1.000
_cell.length_c   1.000
_cell.angle_alpha   90.00
_cell.angle_beta   90.00
_cell.angle_gamma   90.00
#
_symmetry.space_group_name_H-M   'P 1'
#
loop_
_entity.id
_entity.type
_entity.pdbx_description
1 polymer ?
#
loop_
_entity_poly.entity_id
_entity_poly.type
_entity_poly.pdbx_seq_one_letter_code
_entity_poly.pdbx_strand_id
1 'polypeptide(L)' 'MAPSNGEFQRLDAEFVRVLEDVIETLVARNLLTITDLPEDAQAKLFARKSFRERSGRNSLNLFVETDYGDVI' A
#
# COMPACT_ATOMS: atom_id res chain seq x y z
N MET A 1 27.72 -12.52 14.46
CA MET A 1 26.59 -11.87 15.16
C MET A 1 25.34 -12.30 14.41
N ALA A 2 24.50 -13.17 15.00
CA ALA A 2 23.29 -13.62 14.33
C ALA A 2 22.30 -12.44 14.26
N PRO A 3 21.68 -12.18 13.09
CA PRO A 3 20.68 -11.13 12.95
C PRO A 3 19.59 -11.29 14.01
N SER A 4 19.23 -10.18 14.65
CA SER A 4 18.26 -10.17 15.72
C SER A 4 16.84 -10.27 15.16
N ASN A 5 15.91 -10.95 15.83
CA ASN A 5 14.53 -11.14 15.34
C ASN A 5 13.83 -9.84 14.90
N GLY A 6 14.21 -8.69 15.46
CA GLY A 6 13.69 -7.38 15.05
C GLY A 6 14.20 -6.89 13.70
N GLU A 7 15.40 -7.29 13.26
CA GLU A 7 15.93 -6.98 11.94
C GLU A 7 15.25 -7.83 10.87
N PHE A 8 14.98 -9.10 11.15
CA PHE A 8 14.16 -9.95 10.28
C PHE A 8 12.75 -9.39 10.09
N GLN A 9 12.07 -8.99 11.18
CA GLN A 9 10.75 -8.39 11.09
C GLN A 9 10.72 -7.09 10.25
N ARG A 10 11.78 -6.29 10.32
CA ARG A 10 11.92 -5.08 9.49
C ARG A 10 12.13 -5.45 8.02
N LEU A 11 13.04 -6.38 7.74
CA LEU A 11 13.29 -6.86 6.38
C LEU A 11 12.04 -7.49 5.77
N ASP A 12 11.29 -8.30 6.54
CA ASP A 12 10.01 -8.87 6.14
C ASP A 12 8.98 -7.78 5.85
N ALA A 13 8.90 -6.73 6.68
CA ALA A 13 7.98 -5.62 6.46
C ALA A 13 8.30 -4.83 5.19
N GLU A 14 9.59 -4.55 4.92
CA GLU A 14 10.02 -3.88 3.69
C GLU A 14 9.80 -4.75 2.45
N PHE A 15 10.17 -6.03 2.53
CA PHE A 15 10.00 -6.97 1.44
C PHE A 15 8.53 -7.13 1.04
N VAL A 16 7.63 -7.22 2.02
CA VAL A 16 6.20 -7.36 1.69
C VAL A 16 5.61 -6.08 1.10
N ARG A 17 6.11 -4.88 1.45
CA ARG A 17 5.67 -3.63 0.80
C ARG A 17 6.05 -3.61 -0.69
N VAL A 18 7.28 -4.02 -1.00
CA VAL A 18 7.74 -4.12 -2.39
C VAL A 18 6.89 -5.13 -3.17
N LEU A 19 6.61 -6.29 -2.56
CA LEU A 19 5.74 -7.30 -3.18
C LEU A 19 4.33 -6.75 -3.45
N GLU A 20 3.77 -5.99 -2.51
CA GLU A 20 2.46 -5.33 -2.68
C GLU A 20 2.49 -4.30 -3.83
N ASP A 21 3.51 -3.45 -3.92
CA ASP A 21 3.65 -2.47 -5.01
C ASP A 21 3.81 -3.14 -6.39
N VAL A 22 4.52 -4.27 -6.45
CA VAL A 22 4.66 -5.06 -7.69
C VAL A 22 3.31 -5.64 -8.10
N ILE A 23 2.56 -6.21 -7.16
CA ILE A 23 1.23 -6.75 -7.44
C ILE A 23 0.28 -5.64 -7.89
N GLU A 24 0.28 -4.49 -7.21
CA GLU A 24 -0.51 -3.31 -7.61
C GLU A 24 -0.15 -2.84 -9.02
N THR A 25 1.15 -2.78 -9.35
CA THR A 25 1.61 -2.38 -10.69
C THR A 25 1.15 -3.37 -11.77
N LEU A 26 1.19 -4.68 -11.49
CA LEU A 26 0.74 -5.70 -12.43
C LEU A 26 -0.78 -5.67 -12.63
N VAL A 27 -1.54 -5.47 -11.56
CA VAL A 27 -3.00 -5.31 -11.60
C VAL A 27 -3.37 -4.03 -12.36
N ALA A 28 -2.70 -2.90 -12.09
CA ALA A 28 -2.96 -1.63 -12.76
C ALA A 28 -2.66 -1.69 -14.28
N ARG A 29 -1.69 -2.51 -14.68
CA ARG A 29 -1.39 -2.79 -16.09
C ARG A 29 -2.29 -3.86 -16.71
N ASN A 30 -3.27 -4.37 -15.96
CA ASN A 30 -4.18 -5.44 -16.37
C ASN A 30 -3.45 -6.72 -16.81
N LEU A 31 -2.25 -6.97 -16.27
CA LEU A 31 -1.41 -8.14 -16.55
C LEU A 31 -1.69 -9.30 -15.59
N LEU A 32 -2.31 -9.02 -14.45
CA LEU A 32 -2.62 -9.97 -13.40
C LEU A 32 -3.97 -9.62 -12.78
N THR A 33 -4.87 -10.59 -12.68
CA THR A 33 -6.14 -10.43 -11.96
C THR A 33 -6.00 -11.05 -10.58
N ILE A 34 -6.64 -10.46 -9.56
CA ILE A 34 -6.62 -11.01 -8.19
C ILE A 34 -7.16 -12.46 -8.16
N THR A 35 -8.08 -12.79 -9.07
CA THR A 35 -8.66 -14.13 -9.23
C THR A 35 -7.68 -15.19 -9.74
N ASP A 36 -6.55 -14.79 -10.32
CA ASP A 36 -5.50 -15.69 -10.79
C ASP A 36 -4.57 -16.16 -9.66
N LEU A 37 -4.69 -15.57 -8.46
CA LEU A 37 -3.90 -15.95 -7.29
C LEU A 37 -4.61 -17.00 -6.44
N PRO A 38 -3.87 -17.90 -5.76
CA PRO A 38 -4.47 -18.85 -4.82
C PRO A 38 -5.20 -18.15 -3.68
N GLU A 39 -6.22 -18.79 -3.11
CA GLU A 39 -7.12 -18.20 -2.09
C GLU A 39 -6.36 -17.61 -0.89
N ASP A 40 -5.28 -18.26 -0.45
CA ASP A 40 -4.40 -17.75 0.60
C ASP A 40 -3.75 -16.40 0.25
N ALA A 41 -3.34 -16.24 -1.00
CA ALA A 41 -2.73 -15.01 -1.49
C ALA A 41 -3.78 -13.92 -1.69
N GLN A 42 -4.99 -14.29 -2.14
CA GLN A 42 -6.12 -13.35 -2.21
C GLN A 42 -6.46 -12.79 -0.83
N ALA A 43 -6.64 -13.66 0.18
CA ALA A 43 -6.98 -13.25 1.55
C ALA A 43 -5.90 -12.32 2.15
N LYS A 44 -4.62 -12.64 1.93
CA LYS A 44 -3.49 -11.80 2.38
C LYS A 44 -3.44 -10.45 1.66
N LEU A 45 -3.75 -10.41 0.37
CA LEU A 45 -3.85 -9.16 -0.39
C LEU A 45 -5.02 -8.29 0.08
N PHE A 46 -6.20 -8.87 0.29
CA PHE A 46 -7.37 -8.14 0.79
C PHE A 46 -7.16 -7.56 2.20
N ALA A 47 -6.52 -8.33 3.10
CA ALA A 47 -6.20 -7.87 4.44
C ALA A 47 -5.22 -6.67 4.43
N ARG A 48 -4.25 -6.66 3.50
CA ARG A 48 -3.23 -5.61 3.39
C ARG A 48 -3.71 -4.38 2.62
N LYS A 49 -4.50 -4.56 1.56
CA LYS A 49 -5.19 -3.47 0.85
C LYS A 49 -6.07 -2.65 1.80
N SER A 50 -6.76 -3.30 2.74
CA SER A 50 -7.56 -2.64 3.77
C SER A 50 -6.73 -1.79 4.73
N PHE A 51 -5.48 -2.17 4.98
CA PHE A 51 -4.53 -1.42 5.82
C PHE A 51 -3.97 -0.19 5.09
N ARG A 52 -3.65 -0.33 3.79
CA ARG A 52 -3.28 0.80 2.93
C ARG A 52 -4.41 1.79 2.72
N GLU A 53 -5.64 1.35 2.46
CA GLU A 53 -6.77 2.29 2.34
C GLU A 53 -7.02 3.07 3.63
N ARG A 54 -6.87 2.42 4.78
CA ARG A 54 -7.07 3.07 6.09
C ARG A 54 -5.91 4.01 6.44
N SER A 55 -4.68 3.72 6.01
CA SER A 55 -3.51 4.59 6.19
C SER A 55 -3.43 5.71 5.15
N GLY A 56 -3.82 5.44 3.91
CA GLY A 56 -3.82 6.38 2.79
C GLY A 56 -4.97 7.41 2.86
N ARG A 57 -6.12 7.06 3.45
CA ARG A 57 -7.16 8.05 3.78
C ARG A 57 -6.75 9.01 4.89
N ASN A 58 -5.75 8.66 5.71
CA ASN A 58 -5.22 9.54 6.74
C ASN A 58 -4.05 10.42 6.25
N SER A 59 -3.63 10.25 4.99
CA SER A 59 -2.65 11.12 4.36
C SER A 59 -3.33 12.04 3.36
N LEU A 60 -3.35 13.32 3.72
CA LEU A 60 -3.47 14.49 2.83
C LEU A 60 -4.90 14.91 2.46
N ASN A 61 -5.54 15.59 3.40
CA ASN A 61 -6.47 16.68 3.09
C ASN A 61 -5.89 17.98 3.72
N LEU A 62 -4.72 18.43 3.23
CA LEU A 62 -4.00 19.60 3.76
C LEU A 62 -3.84 20.73 2.72
N PHE A 63 -4.77 20.85 1.78
CA PHE A 63 -4.93 22.10 1.04
C PHE A 63 -6.43 22.35 0.88
N VAL A 64 -7.03 23.01 1.87
CA VAL A 64 -8.19 23.83 1.58
C VAL A 64 -7.64 25.03 0.82
N GLU A 65 -7.94 25.08 -0.46
CA GLU A 65 -7.64 26.21 -1.34
C GLU A 65 -8.26 27.44 -0.68
N THR A 66 -7.44 28.28 -0.03
CA THR A 66 -7.91 29.59 0.42
C THR A 66 -8.01 30.41 -0.85
N ASP A 67 -9.23 30.48 -1.39
CA ASP A 67 -9.67 31.47 -2.36
C ASP A 67 -9.26 32.84 -1.82
N TYR A 68 -8.06 33.31 -2.19
CA TYR A 68 -7.67 34.69 -2.02
C TYR A 68 -8.43 35.45 -3.09
N GLY A 69 -9.68 35.74 -2.75
CA GLY A 69 -10.60 36.54 -3.53
C GLY A 69 -9.93 37.85 -3.93
N ASP A 70 -9.98 38.07 -5.22
CA ASP A 70 -10.02 39.36 -5.90
C ASP A 70 -10.45 40.50 -4.95
N VAL A 71 -9.48 41.28 -4.50
CA VAL A 71 -9.73 42.56 -3.85
C VAL A 71 -9.50 43.65 -4.89
N ILE A 72 -10.63 44.21 -5.27
CA ILE A 72 -10.89 45.36 -6.15
C ILE A 72 -9.89 46.51 -5.90
#